data_AF-A0A6P6N5H5-F1
#
_entry.id   AF-A0A6P6N5H5-F1
#
_cell.length_a   1.000
_cell.length_b   1.000
_cell.length_c   1.000
_cell.angle_alpha   90.00
_cell.angle_beta   90.00
_cell.angle_gamma   90.00
#
_symmetry.space_group_name_H-M   'P 1'
#
loop_
_entity.id
_entity.type
_entity.pdbx_description
1 polymer ?
#
loop_
_entity_poly.entity_id
_entity_poly.type
_entity_poly.pdbx_seq_one_letter_code
_entity_poly.pdbx_strand_id
1 'polypeptide(L)'
;MISALFRIVVNILKLIGHLLSASRTRKISAKAEVELLVMRGNSPPEGDFRMNISGAQLTSHWDTATGNTYHGFTTAGLLSYKGLDESLNCCFDHLETQQKQTYKINSKVVTATFINTETTNLKKPIKLTFSHLKKKNEKHMCVFWDPELDGGAWSTLGCSTVSSRADQTVCSCNKLGSFAVLTVLCDTGVPLNKDI
;
A
#
# COMPACT_ATOMS: atom_id res chain seq x y z
N MET A 1 -11.25 13.92 4.20
CA MET A 1 -10.06 14.28 5.02
C MET A 1 -8.87 13.34 4.78
N ILE A 2 -9.07 12.02 4.83
CA ILE A 2 -8.00 11.01 4.63
C ILE A 2 -7.36 11.08 3.25
N SER A 3 -8.14 11.23 2.18
CA SER A 3 -7.61 11.41 0.81
C SER A 3 -6.66 12.61 0.70
N ALA A 4 -6.98 13.72 1.39
CA ALA A 4 -6.11 14.89 1.43
C ALA A 4 -4.79 14.60 2.17
N LEU A 5 -4.85 13.89 3.30
CA LEU A 5 -3.66 13.45 4.05
C LEU A 5 -2.74 12.59 3.16
N PHE A 6 -3.28 11.55 2.51
CA PHE A 6 -2.49 10.69 1.64
C PHE A 6 -1.86 11.44 0.48
N ARG A 7 -2.62 12.36 -0.16
CA ARG A 7 -2.09 13.20 -1.23
C ARG A 7 -0.94 14.10 -0.77
N ILE A 8 -1.08 14.74 0.40
CA ILE A 8 -0.03 15.57 0.99
C ILE A 8 1.23 14.73 1.25
N VAL A 9 1.07 13.56 1.86
CA VAL A 9 2.19 12.67 2.17
C VAL A 9 2.91 12.22 0.91
N VAL A 10 2.18 11.78 -0.12
CA VAL A 10 2.76 11.37 -1.41
C VAL A 10 3.61 12.50 -2.01
N ASN A 11 3.08 13.73 -2.03
CA ASN A 11 3.79 14.88 -2.58
C ASN A 11 5.03 15.26 -1.76
N ILE A 12 4.92 15.27 -0.43
CA ILE A 12 6.06 15.57 0.46
C ILE A 12 7.18 14.54 0.29
N LEU A 13 6.85 13.25 0.22
CA LEU A 13 7.88 12.22 0.06
C LEU A 13 8.63 12.33 -1.28
N LYS A 14 7.94 12.71 -2.37
CA LYS A 14 8.57 13.00 -3.66
C LYS A 14 9.51 14.20 -3.56
N LEU A 15 9.10 15.25 -2.86
CA LEU A 15 9.92 16.44 -2.63
C LEU A 15 11.13 16.12 -1.77
N ILE A 16 10.98 15.43 -0.63
CA ILE A 16 12.12 15.15 0.25
C ILE A 16 13.23 14.36 -0.48
N GLY A 17 12.87 13.52 -1.45
CA GLY A 17 13.85 12.78 -2.27
C GLY A 17 14.95 13.65 -2.88
N HIS A 18 14.66 14.88 -3.35
CA HIS A 18 15.70 15.73 -3.93
C HIS A 18 16.62 16.37 -2.88
N LEU A 19 16.14 16.54 -1.65
CA LEU A 19 16.87 17.16 -0.54
C LEU A 19 17.85 16.19 0.16
N LEU A 20 17.67 14.88 -0.02
CA LEU A 20 18.50 13.88 0.62
C LEU A 20 19.83 13.70 -0.12
N SER A 21 20.93 13.69 0.65
CA SER A 21 22.28 13.39 0.16
C SER A 21 22.56 11.89 0.14
N ALA A 22 22.00 11.12 1.08
CA ALA A 22 22.18 9.68 1.16
C ALA A 22 21.26 8.94 0.18
N SER A 23 21.78 7.88 -0.44
CA SER A 23 21.03 7.04 -1.39
C SER A 23 19.94 6.19 -0.75
N ARG A 24 20.05 5.90 0.54
CA ARG A 24 19.03 5.23 1.35
C ARG A 24 18.91 5.92 2.69
N THR A 25 17.71 6.38 3.01
CA THR A 25 17.38 7.00 4.30
C THR A 25 16.22 6.29 4.95
N ARG A 26 16.35 5.96 6.24
CA ARG A 26 15.25 5.42 7.06
C ARG A 26 15.02 6.34 8.25
N LYS A 27 13.75 6.63 8.55
CA LYS A 27 13.34 7.39 9.74
C LYS A 27 12.16 6.70 10.40
N ILE A 28 12.22 6.56 11.71
CA ILE A 28 11.17 5.95 12.53
C ILE A 28 10.73 6.99 13.56
N SER A 29 9.43 7.16 13.73
CA SER A 29 8.83 8.02 14.73
C SER A 29 7.75 7.28 15.53
N ALA A 30 7.14 7.97 16.49
CA ALA A 30 5.99 7.44 17.23
C ALA A 30 4.76 7.19 16.35
N LYS A 31 4.65 7.87 15.19
CA LYS A 31 3.46 7.83 14.32
C LYS A 31 3.67 7.13 12.98
N ALA A 32 4.92 6.98 12.53
CA ALA A 32 5.21 6.35 11.25
C ALA A 32 6.63 5.79 11.16
N GLU A 33 6.86 4.92 10.18
CA GLU A 33 8.19 4.54 9.70
C GLU A 33 8.25 4.83 8.21
N VAL A 34 9.31 5.51 7.76
CA VAL A 34 9.56 5.83 6.36
C VAL A 34 10.93 5.34 5.92
N GLU A 35 10.98 4.75 4.73
CA GLU A 35 12.20 4.50 3.98
C GLU A 35 12.13 5.27 2.65
N LEU A 36 13.24 5.91 2.28
CA LEU A 36 13.41 6.65 1.03
C LEU A 36 14.69 6.15 0.35
N LEU A 37 14.59 5.86 -0.95
CA LEU A 37 15.72 5.58 -1.83
C LEU A 37 15.88 6.72 -2.83
N VAL A 38 17.11 7.15 -3.07
CA VAL A 38 17.45 8.19 -4.04
C VAL A 38 18.63 7.71 -4.85
N MET A 39 18.44 7.57 -6.15
CA MET A 39 19.48 7.18 -7.10
C MET A 39 19.77 8.35 -8.01
N ARG A 40 21.02 8.79 -8.08
CA ARG A 40 21.49 9.91 -8.90
C ARG A 40 22.50 9.41 -9.92
N GLY A 41 22.49 9.97 -11.12
CA GLY A 41 23.41 9.56 -12.16
C GLY A 41 23.19 10.31 -13.47
N ASN A 42 24.06 10.02 -14.44
CA ASN A 42 23.95 10.56 -15.80
C ASN A 42 22.91 9.79 -16.64
N SER A 43 22.51 8.60 -16.20
CA SER A 43 21.53 7.74 -16.85
C SER A 43 20.51 7.22 -15.83
N PRO A 44 19.29 6.84 -16.28
CA PRO A 44 18.30 6.20 -15.41
C PRO A 44 18.89 4.95 -14.72
N PRO A 45 18.56 4.71 -13.43
CA PRO A 45 18.93 3.47 -12.77
C PRO A 45 18.19 2.28 -13.41
N GLU A 46 18.84 1.11 -13.41
CA GLU A 46 18.32 -0.12 -14.00
C GLU A 46 18.16 -1.24 -12.95
N GLY A 47 17.33 -2.23 -13.30
CA GLY A 47 17.07 -3.40 -12.47
C GLY A 47 16.04 -3.17 -11.37
N ASP A 48 16.05 -4.07 -10.39
CA ASP A 48 15.06 -4.14 -9.33
C ASP A 48 15.55 -3.46 -8.05
N PHE A 49 14.60 -2.96 -7.27
CA PHE A 49 14.87 -2.49 -5.92
C PHE A 49 13.89 -3.06 -4.91
N ARG A 50 14.34 -3.06 -3.66
CA ARG A 50 13.58 -3.54 -2.50
C ARG A 50 13.68 -2.58 -1.33
N MET A 51 12.52 -2.30 -0.75
CA MET A 51 12.34 -1.48 0.44
C MET A 51 11.61 -2.30 1.51
N ASN A 52 12.01 -2.15 2.76
CA ASN A 52 11.47 -2.92 3.89
C ASN A 52 11.11 -1.97 5.02
N ILE A 53 9.90 -2.06 5.54
CA ILE A 53 9.49 -1.35 6.75
C ILE A 53 8.71 -2.30 7.66
N SER A 54 8.40 -1.86 8.87
CA SER A 54 7.59 -2.64 9.81
C SER A 54 6.25 -3.02 9.16
N GLY A 55 6.05 -4.33 8.99
CA GLY A 55 4.82 -4.91 8.46
C GLY A 55 4.67 -4.92 6.94
N ALA A 56 5.63 -4.39 6.17
CA ALA A 56 5.56 -4.41 4.72
C ALA A 56 6.91 -4.40 4.00
N GLN A 57 6.94 -5.01 2.81
CA GLN A 57 8.04 -4.93 1.85
C GLN A 57 7.50 -4.47 0.50
N LEU A 58 8.22 -3.57 -0.16
CA LEU A 58 7.97 -3.17 -1.54
C LEU A 58 9.11 -3.67 -2.42
N THR A 59 8.75 -4.29 -3.55
CA THR A 59 9.68 -4.56 -4.65
C THR A 59 9.11 -3.99 -5.94
N SER A 60 9.96 -3.33 -6.71
CA SER A 60 9.60 -2.73 -8.01
C SER A 60 10.86 -2.60 -8.86
N HIS A 61 10.70 -2.07 -10.06
CA HIS A 61 11.78 -1.84 -11.00
C HIS A 61 12.08 -0.34 -11.08
N TRP A 62 13.35 0.00 -11.31
CA TRP A 62 13.78 1.39 -11.39
C TRP A 62 13.19 2.15 -12.59
N ASP A 63 12.86 1.48 -13.69
CA ASP A 63 12.17 2.07 -14.83
C ASP A 63 10.73 2.49 -14.44
N THR A 64 10.01 1.66 -13.68
CA THR A 64 8.70 2.04 -13.12
C THR A 64 8.79 3.27 -12.21
N ALA A 65 9.83 3.34 -11.37
CA ALA A 65 10.01 4.45 -10.44
C ALA A 65 10.44 5.74 -11.13
N THR A 66 11.23 5.63 -12.21
CA THR A 66 11.68 6.75 -13.02
C THR A 66 10.53 7.31 -13.87
N GLY A 67 9.73 6.44 -14.48
CA GLY A 67 8.69 6.84 -15.43
C GLY A 67 9.28 7.18 -16.80
N ASN A 68 8.54 7.99 -17.57
CA ASN A 68 8.90 8.27 -18.96
C ASN A 68 10.05 9.29 -19.12
N THR A 69 10.30 10.11 -18.09
CA THR A 69 11.30 11.19 -18.15
C THR A 69 12.26 11.10 -16.98
N TYR A 70 13.56 11.12 -17.27
CA TYR A 70 14.62 11.13 -16.26
C TYR A 70 15.18 12.53 -16.04
N HIS A 71 15.16 12.99 -14.79
CA HIS A 71 15.59 14.34 -14.41
C HIS A 71 16.92 14.34 -13.63
N GLY A 72 17.81 13.38 -13.92
CA GLY A 72 19.12 13.23 -13.25
C GLY A 72 19.06 12.50 -11.91
N PHE A 73 17.85 12.13 -11.45
CA PHE A 73 17.66 11.27 -10.29
C PHE A 73 16.32 10.54 -10.33
N THR A 74 16.24 9.45 -9.58
CA THR A 74 15.02 8.67 -9.33
C THR A 74 14.85 8.50 -7.83
N THR A 75 13.64 8.72 -7.30
CA THR A 75 13.32 8.46 -5.89
C THR A 75 12.19 7.46 -5.75
N ALA A 76 12.27 6.65 -4.70
CA ALA A 76 11.21 5.77 -4.24
C ALA A 76 11.02 5.91 -2.73
N GLY A 77 9.77 5.98 -2.29
CA GLY A 77 9.37 6.12 -0.90
C GLY A 77 8.39 5.04 -0.50
N LEU A 78 8.62 4.49 0.70
CA LEU A 78 7.72 3.55 1.36
C LEU A 78 7.52 4.00 2.81
N LEU A 79 6.26 4.21 3.18
CA LEU A 79 5.85 4.72 4.50
C LEU A 79 4.84 3.76 5.11
N SER A 80 4.98 3.42 6.40
CA SER A 80 3.93 2.76 7.19
C SER A 80 3.43 3.72 8.26
N TYR A 81 2.11 3.78 8.40
CA TYR A 81 1.45 4.53 9.46
C TYR A 81 1.25 3.64 10.70
N LYS A 82 1.36 4.22 11.89
CA LYS A 82 1.04 3.53 13.15
C LYS A 82 -0.37 3.91 13.61
N GLY A 83 -1.26 2.92 13.76
CA GLY A 83 -2.62 3.09 14.29
C GLY A 83 -3.68 3.42 13.24
N LEU A 84 -3.28 3.75 12.00
CA LEU A 84 -4.22 4.07 10.93
C LEU A 84 -5.02 2.84 10.46
N ASP A 85 -4.48 1.65 10.69
CA ASP A 85 -5.14 0.36 10.48
C ASP A 85 -6.44 0.20 11.29
N GLU A 86 -6.51 0.82 12.47
CA GLU A 86 -7.72 0.80 13.31
C GLU A 86 -8.71 1.91 12.91
N SER A 87 -8.19 3.09 12.54
CA SER A 87 -9.02 4.26 12.20
C SER A 87 -9.67 4.17 10.81
N LEU A 88 -9.09 3.42 9.88
CA LEU A 88 -9.61 3.22 8.52
C LEU A 88 -10.35 1.90 8.34
N ASN A 89 -10.86 1.33 9.43
CA ASN A 89 -11.66 0.11 9.39
C ASN A 89 -13.14 0.38 9.07
N CYS A 90 -13.36 1.22 8.06
CA CYS A 90 -14.63 1.63 7.46
C CYS A 90 -14.32 1.99 5.99
N CYS A 91 -15.28 2.50 5.21
CA CYS A 91 -15.08 2.83 3.78
C CYS A 91 -14.87 1.59 2.89
N PHE A 92 -15.70 0.56 3.09
CA PHE A 92 -15.70 -0.68 2.30
C PHE A 92 -16.90 -0.82 1.36
N ASP A 93 -17.77 0.19 1.30
CA ASP A 93 -19.10 0.12 0.66
C ASP A 93 -19.05 -0.29 -0.82
N HIS A 94 -17.93 0.00 -1.48
CA HIS A 94 -17.67 -0.33 -2.89
C HIS A 94 -17.11 -1.75 -3.12
N LEU A 95 -16.82 -2.49 -2.05
CA LEU A 95 -16.29 -3.86 -2.10
C LEU A 95 -17.40 -4.91 -1.97
N GLU A 96 -18.63 -4.50 -1.69
CA GLU A 96 -19.75 -5.42 -1.50
C GLU A 96 -20.14 -6.08 -2.81
N THR A 97 -19.77 -7.36 -2.96
CA THR A 97 -20.14 -8.19 -4.12
C THR A 97 -21.17 -9.27 -3.77
N GLN A 98 -21.45 -9.50 -2.49
CA GLN A 98 -22.45 -10.48 -2.01
C GLN A 98 -23.00 -10.07 -0.63
N GLN A 99 -24.31 -10.20 -0.41
CA GLN A 99 -24.91 -10.10 0.92
C GLN A 99 -24.26 -11.16 1.85
N LYS A 100 -23.77 -10.74 3.05
CA LYS A 100 -23.11 -11.54 4.13
C LYS A 100 -21.57 -11.55 4.21
N GLN A 101 -20.86 -10.62 3.58
CA GLN A 101 -19.42 -10.46 3.82
C GLN A 101 -19.16 -9.21 4.67
N THR A 102 -18.33 -9.36 5.70
CA THR A 102 -17.77 -8.24 6.46
C THR A 102 -16.27 -8.17 6.23
N TYR A 103 -15.73 -6.96 6.21
CA TYR A 103 -14.33 -6.70 5.92
C TYR A 103 -13.63 -6.07 7.11
N LYS A 104 -12.35 -6.42 7.29
CA LYS A 104 -11.50 -5.80 8.31
C LYS A 104 -10.08 -5.64 7.81
N ILE A 105 -9.45 -4.50 8.07
CA ILE A 105 -8.02 -4.32 7.82
C ILE A 105 -7.23 -5.30 8.71
N ASN A 106 -6.33 -6.07 8.08
CA ASN A 106 -5.47 -7.04 8.76
C ASN A 106 -3.98 -6.82 8.45
N SER A 107 -3.59 -5.60 8.05
CA SER A 107 -2.19 -5.19 7.88
C SER A 107 -1.98 -3.77 8.37
N LYS A 108 -0.71 -3.33 8.40
CA LYS A 108 -0.42 -1.90 8.40
C LYS A 108 -0.93 -1.24 7.11
N VAL A 109 -1.34 0.01 7.22
CA VAL A 109 -1.57 0.88 6.06
C VAL A 109 -0.23 1.44 5.61
N VAL A 110 0.08 1.30 4.33
CA VAL A 110 1.36 1.77 3.78
C VAL A 110 1.17 2.64 2.55
N THR A 111 2.02 3.64 2.38
CA THR A 111 2.08 4.49 1.19
C THR A 111 3.34 4.18 0.40
N ALA A 112 3.18 3.83 -0.87
CA ALA A 112 4.27 3.68 -1.83
C ALA A 112 4.20 4.81 -2.87
N THR A 113 5.31 5.48 -3.12
CA THR A 113 5.39 6.63 -4.03
C THR A 113 6.73 6.68 -4.74
N PHE A 114 6.74 7.09 -6.01
CA PHE A 114 7.94 7.25 -6.82
C PHE A 114 8.03 8.66 -7.39
N ILE A 115 9.18 9.04 -7.96
CA ILE A 115 9.29 10.32 -8.68
C ILE A 115 8.34 10.37 -9.88
N ASN A 116 8.10 9.20 -10.52
CA ASN A 116 7.11 9.05 -11.57
C ASN A 116 5.77 9.69 -11.18
N THR A 117 5.27 10.57 -12.04
CA THR A 117 4.00 11.27 -11.88
C THR A 117 2.81 10.40 -12.28
N GLU A 118 3.02 9.39 -13.11
CA GLU A 118 2.02 8.37 -13.43
C GLU A 118 1.85 7.43 -12.24
N THR A 119 0.77 7.66 -11.47
CA THR A 119 0.44 6.86 -10.27
C THR A 119 -0.61 5.79 -10.54
N THR A 120 -1.12 5.69 -11.76
CA THR A 120 -2.14 4.71 -12.19
C THR A 120 -1.73 4.06 -13.50
N ASN A 121 -2.22 2.85 -13.76
CA ASN A 121 -1.94 2.08 -14.98
C ASN A 121 -0.43 1.86 -15.22
N LEU A 122 0.32 1.60 -14.14
CA LEU A 122 1.74 1.27 -14.25
C LEU A 122 1.93 0.06 -15.18
N LYS A 123 2.78 0.21 -16.20
CA LYS A 123 3.11 -0.86 -17.16
C LYS A 123 3.67 -2.10 -16.46
N LYS A 124 4.51 -1.88 -15.44
CA LYS A 124 5.05 -2.92 -14.57
C LYS A 124 4.51 -2.72 -13.15
N PRO A 125 3.63 -3.61 -12.66
CA PRO A 125 3.04 -3.51 -11.33
C PRO A 125 4.10 -3.53 -10.21
N ILE A 126 3.83 -2.81 -9.14
CA ILE A 126 4.58 -2.95 -7.90
C ILE A 126 4.13 -4.21 -7.16
N LYS A 127 5.06 -4.84 -6.43
CA LYS A 127 4.74 -5.93 -5.51
C LYS A 127 4.89 -5.47 -4.07
N LEU A 128 3.81 -5.59 -3.30
CA LEU A 128 3.77 -5.29 -1.88
C LEU A 128 3.53 -6.57 -1.10
N THR A 129 4.38 -6.86 -0.14
CA THR A 129 4.23 -8.02 0.74
C THR A 129 3.93 -7.53 2.15
N PHE A 130 2.77 -7.91 2.69
CA PHE A 130 2.27 -7.45 3.98
C PHE A 130 2.28 -8.56 5.02
N SER A 131 2.79 -8.26 6.21
CA SER A 131 2.60 -9.13 7.38
C SER A 131 1.20 -8.90 7.98
N HIS A 132 0.55 -9.98 8.38
CA HIS A 132 -0.76 -9.91 9.00
C HIS A 132 -0.70 -9.48 10.47
N LEU A 133 -1.63 -8.62 10.88
CA LEU A 133 -1.79 -8.23 12.29
C LEU A 133 -2.35 -9.40 13.11
N LYS A 134 -3.26 -10.18 12.53
CA LYS A 134 -3.80 -11.42 13.08
C LYS A 134 -3.49 -12.58 12.13
N LYS A 135 -2.76 -13.58 12.64
CA LYS A 135 -2.36 -14.75 11.87
C LYS A 135 -3.47 -15.78 11.82
N LYS A 136 -4.27 -15.76 10.76
CA LYS A 136 -5.40 -16.67 10.57
C LYS A 136 -5.50 -17.14 9.13
N ASN A 137 -5.98 -18.37 8.94
CA ASN A 137 -6.29 -18.91 7.62
C ASN A 137 -7.67 -18.43 7.15
N GLU A 138 -7.79 -17.13 6.92
CA GLU A 138 -8.97 -16.47 6.36
C GLU A 138 -8.68 -16.01 4.92
N LYS A 139 -9.71 -15.62 4.17
CA LYS A 139 -9.51 -15.04 2.84
C LYS A 139 -8.99 -13.62 2.97
N HIS A 140 -7.93 -13.28 2.23
CA HIS A 140 -7.33 -11.94 2.24
C HIS A 140 -7.43 -11.26 0.87
N MET A 141 -7.64 -9.95 0.86
CA MET A 141 -7.74 -9.13 -0.34
C MET A 141 -6.81 -7.93 -0.27
N CYS A 142 -6.06 -7.72 -1.35
CA CYS A 142 -5.23 -6.53 -1.53
C CYS A 142 -6.09 -5.35 -1.97
N VAL A 143 -5.98 -4.23 -1.27
CA VAL A 143 -6.73 -3.01 -1.58
C VAL A 143 -5.83 -1.78 -1.65
N PHE A 144 -6.29 -0.80 -2.41
CA PHE A 144 -5.75 0.53 -2.56
C PHE A 144 -6.78 1.57 -2.13
N TRP A 145 -6.33 2.70 -1.59
CA TRP A 145 -7.21 3.81 -1.26
C TRP A 145 -7.52 4.63 -2.52
N ASP A 146 -8.74 4.50 -3.02
CA ASP A 146 -9.22 5.23 -4.19
C ASP A 146 -9.86 6.57 -3.76
N PRO A 147 -9.23 7.73 -4.06
CA PRO A 147 -9.78 9.02 -3.67
C PRO A 147 -11.04 9.42 -4.47
N GLU A 148 -11.30 8.78 -5.61
CA GLU A 148 -12.42 9.11 -6.50
C GLU A 148 -13.76 8.48 -6.05
N LEU A 149 -13.72 7.49 -5.16
CA LEU A 149 -14.91 6.82 -4.62
C LEU A 149 -15.46 7.55 -3.40
N ASP A 150 -16.54 8.32 -3.56
CA ASP A 150 -17.25 9.05 -2.49
C ASP A 150 -16.33 9.87 -1.56
N GLY A 151 -15.30 10.48 -2.14
CA GLY A 151 -14.30 11.26 -1.40
C GLY A 151 -13.22 10.43 -0.70
N GLY A 152 -13.23 9.11 -0.86
CA GLY A 152 -12.19 8.16 -0.52
C GLY A 152 -12.71 6.83 0.02
N ALA A 153 -12.40 5.71 -0.66
CA ALA A 153 -12.74 4.37 -0.18
C ALA A 153 -11.66 3.33 -0.55
N TRP A 154 -11.69 2.17 0.12
CA TRP A 154 -10.85 1.04 -0.25
C TRP A 154 -11.39 0.35 -1.51
N SER A 155 -10.51 0.09 -2.47
CA SER A 155 -10.85 -0.54 -3.75
C SER A 155 -9.84 -1.63 -4.10
N THR A 156 -10.31 -2.71 -4.72
CA THR A 156 -9.43 -3.73 -5.32
C THR A 156 -8.99 -3.36 -6.74
N LEU A 157 -9.53 -2.28 -7.33
CA LEU A 157 -9.27 -1.93 -8.72
C LEU A 157 -7.78 -1.64 -8.95
N GLY A 158 -7.17 -2.41 -9.86
CA GLY A 158 -5.75 -2.30 -10.16
C GLY A 158 -4.83 -3.02 -9.17
N CYS A 159 -5.38 -3.73 -8.18
CA CYS A 159 -4.63 -4.57 -7.25
C CYS A 159 -5.14 -6.02 -7.29
N SER A 160 -4.22 -6.97 -7.16
CA SER A 160 -4.52 -8.41 -7.13
C SER A 160 -3.76 -9.10 -6.00
N THR A 161 -4.40 -10.06 -5.35
CA THR A 161 -3.74 -10.95 -4.40
C THR A 161 -2.99 -12.03 -5.17
N VAL A 162 -1.66 -11.99 -5.16
CA VAL A 162 -0.80 -12.96 -5.85
C VAL A 162 -0.68 -14.25 -5.04
N SER A 163 -0.50 -14.11 -3.73
CA SER A 163 -0.46 -15.22 -2.79
C SER A 163 -0.86 -14.77 -1.40
N SER A 164 -1.42 -15.68 -0.61
CA SER A 164 -1.80 -15.41 0.78
C SER A 164 -1.55 -16.64 1.63
N ARG A 165 -1.02 -16.42 2.82
CA ARG A 165 -0.75 -17.40 3.89
C ARG A 165 -1.31 -16.86 5.20
N ALA A 166 -1.30 -17.66 6.26
CA ALA A 166 -1.81 -17.26 7.57
C ALA A 166 -1.21 -15.93 8.07
N ASP A 167 0.07 -15.69 7.80
CA ASP A 167 0.87 -14.60 8.36
C ASP A 167 1.27 -13.51 7.37
N GLN A 168 1.02 -13.71 6.08
CA GLN A 168 1.47 -12.80 5.03
C GLN A 168 0.61 -12.87 3.77
N THR A 169 0.45 -11.73 3.10
CA THR A 169 -0.17 -11.63 1.78
C THR A 169 0.72 -10.83 0.82
N VAL A 170 0.84 -11.31 -0.42
CA VAL A 170 1.56 -10.63 -1.51
C VAL A 170 0.55 -10.04 -2.48
N CYS A 171 0.66 -8.74 -2.70
CA CYS A 171 -0.15 -7.93 -3.59
C CYS A 171 0.65 -7.53 -4.83
N SER A 172 0.01 -7.55 -5.99
CA SER A 172 0.52 -6.96 -7.23
C SER A 172 -0.43 -5.85 -7.66
N CYS A 173 0.08 -4.62 -7.70
CA CYS A 173 -0.72 -3.41 -7.95
C CYS A 173 -0.14 -2.56 -9.08
N ASN A 174 -0.99 -2.13 -10.02
CA ASN A 174 -0.62 -1.22 -11.10
C ASN A 174 -0.89 0.26 -10.75
N LYS A 175 -0.89 0.58 -9.45
CA LYS A 175 -1.10 1.92 -8.90
C LYS A 175 -0.02 2.24 -7.87
N LEU A 176 0.14 3.53 -7.55
CA LEU A 176 0.91 4.08 -6.43
C LEU A 176 -0.03 4.86 -5.50
N GLY A 177 0.35 4.99 -4.23
CA GLY A 177 -0.42 5.66 -3.17
C GLY A 177 -0.55 4.75 -1.96
N SER A 178 -1.73 4.64 -1.35
CA SER A 178 -1.92 3.96 -0.06
C SER A 178 -2.58 2.59 -0.19
N PHE A 179 -2.09 1.60 0.54
CA PHE A 179 -2.46 0.19 0.41
C PHE A 179 -2.66 -0.46 1.77
N ALA A 180 -3.48 -1.52 1.78
CA ALA A 180 -3.67 -2.40 2.91
C ALA A 180 -4.09 -3.80 2.44
N VAL A 181 -4.12 -4.75 3.37
CA VAL A 181 -4.75 -6.06 3.21
C VAL A 181 -5.99 -6.11 4.09
N LEU A 182 -7.10 -6.51 3.47
CA LEU A 182 -8.34 -6.82 4.17
C LEU A 182 -8.44 -8.32 4.40
N THR A 183 -8.99 -8.71 5.53
CA THR A 183 -9.56 -10.03 5.77
C THR A 183 -11.05 -10.00 5.42
N VAL A 184 -11.53 -11.04 4.76
CA VAL A 184 -12.95 -11.28 4.48
C VAL A 184 -13.50 -12.26 5.50
N LEU A 185 -14.55 -11.85 6.20
CA LEU A 185 -15.29 -12.65 7.16
C LEU A 185 -16.67 -12.93 6.57
N CYS A 186 -17.03 -14.20 6.41
CA CYS A 186 -18.38 -14.58 6.03
C CYS A 186 -19.23 -14.68 7.29
N ASP A 187 -20.38 -14.02 7.33
CA ASP A 187 -21.39 -14.30 8.35
C ASP A 187 -21.99 -15.68 8.07
N THR A 188 -21.41 -16.71 8.71
CA THR A 188 -22.10 -17.97 8.89
C THR A 188 -23.25 -17.68 9.85
N GLY A 189 -24.45 -17.47 9.33
CA GLY A 189 -25.67 -17.33 10.11
C GLY A 189 -25.98 -18.61 10.89
N VAL A 190 -25.22 -18.87 11.95
CA VAL A 190 -25.57 -19.85 12.97
C VAL A 190 -26.54 -19.14 13.90
N PRO A 191 -27.83 -19.51 13.94
CA PRO A 191 -28.70 -19.06 15.00
C PRO A 191 -28.12 -19.64 16.29
N LEU A 192 -27.77 -18.78 17.24
CA LEU A 192 -27.69 -19.19 18.63
C LEU A 192 -29.11 -19.52 19.08
N ASN A 193 -29.60 -20.71 18.73
CA ASN A 193 -30.69 -21.32 19.47
C ASN A 193 -30.08 -21.76 20.80
N LYS A 194 -30.04 -20.81 21.74
CA LYS A 194 -30.15 -21.16 23.15
C LYS A 194 -31.61 -21.52 23.38
N ASP A 195 -31.82 -22.52 24.22
CA ASP A 195 -33.09 -23.05 24.72
C ASP A 195 -33.63 -24.24 23.91
N ILE A 196 -33.24 -25.45 24.34
CA ILE A 196 -34.10 -26.51 24.92
C ILE A 196 -33.25 -27.26 25.95
#